data_AF-A0ABC9NHV8-F1
#
_entry.id   AF-A0ABC9NHV8-F1
#
_cell.length_a   1.000
_cell.length_b   1.000
_cell.length_c   1.000
_cell.angle_alpha   90.00
_cell.angle_beta   90.00
_cell.angle_gamma   90.00
#
_symmetry.space_group_name_H-M   'P 1'
#
loop_
_entity.id
_entity.type
_entity.pdbx_description
1 polymer ?
#
loop_
_entity_poly.entity_id
_entity_poly.type
_entity_poly.pdbx_seq_one_letter_code
_entity_poly.pdbx_strand_id
1 'polypeptide(L)' 'MRNTPIERKLIDETIADFHITDFAKATIREVKAIAANAEAASGVEFIKMEMGVPGLPPQPSA' A
#
# COMPACT_ATOMS: atom_id res chain seq x y z
N MET A 1 -9.67 20.02 -8.49
CA MET A 1 -9.34 18.72 -7.87
C MET A 1 -8.65 17.88 -8.94
N ARG A 2 -7.55 17.18 -8.62
CA ARG A 2 -6.90 16.29 -9.60
C ARG A 2 -7.71 14.99 -9.66
N ASN A 3 -8.00 14.51 -10.87
CA ASN A 3 -8.57 13.19 -11.06
C ASN A 3 -7.46 12.16 -10.80
N THR A 4 -7.47 11.57 -9.61
CA THR A 4 -6.62 10.44 -9.26
C THR A 4 -7.38 9.13 -9.55
N PRO A 5 -6.67 8.04 -9.89
CA PRO A 5 -7.31 6.73 -10.10
C PRO A 5 -8.08 6.22 -8.87
N ILE A 6 -7.72 6.69 -7.68
CA ILE A 6 -8.39 6.38 -6.42
C ILE A 6 -8.84 7.68 -5.79
N GLU A 7 -10.06 7.70 -5.24
CA GLU A 7 -10.60 8.86 -4.56
C GLU A 7 -9.73 9.26 -3.36
N ARG A 8 -9.33 10.53 -3.31
CA ARG A 8 -8.49 11.03 -2.22
C ARG A 8 -9.15 10.84 -0.85
N LYS A 9 -10.47 11.03 -0.76
CA LYS A 9 -11.22 10.88 0.49
C LYS A 9 -11.08 9.46 1.06
N LEU A 10 -11.14 8.43 0.20
CA LEU A 10 -10.94 7.04 0.61
C LEU A 10 -9.56 6.83 1.22
N ILE A 11 -8.51 7.39 0.59
CA ILE A 11 -7.14 7.30 1.12
C ILE A 11 -7.02 8.02 2.47
N ASP A 12 -7.55 9.24 2.57
CA ASP A 12 -7.48 10.03 3.80
C ASP A 12 -8.22 9.34 4.96
N GLU A 13 -9.40 8.75 4.71
CA GLU A 13 -10.15 7.95 5.68
C GLU A 13 -9.40 6.67 6.08
N THR A 14 -8.83 5.95 5.11
CA THR A 14 -8.03 4.75 5.40
C THR A 14 -6.83 5.09 6.28
N ILE A 15 -6.09 6.18 6.00
CA ILE A 15 -4.94 6.59 6.84
C ILE A 15 -5.38 6.94 8.26
N ALA A 16 -6.54 7.61 8.41
CA ALA A 16 -7.10 7.97 9.70
C ALA A 16 -7.51 6.74 10.53
N ASP A 17 -8.09 5.72 9.90
CA ASP A 17 -8.51 4.46 10.54
C ASP A 17 -7.32 3.67 11.10
N PHE A 18 -6.14 3.77 10.46
CA PHE A 18 -4.90 3.19 10.96
C PHE A 18 -4.20 4.05 12.02
N HIS A 19 -4.80 5.19 12.42
CA HIS A 19 -4.25 6.14 13.39
C HIS A 19 -2.86 6.70 13.05
N ILE A 20 -2.55 6.81 11.74
CA ILE A 20 -1.25 7.29 11.28
C ILE A 20 -1.28 8.81 11.18
N THR A 21 -0.58 9.47 12.09
CA THR A 21 -0.51 10.94 12.12
C THR A 21 0.44 11.50 11.07
N ASP A 22 1.51 10.77 10.75
CA ASP A 22 2.53 11.16 9.76
C ASP A 22 2.84 9.97 8.86
N PHE A 23 2.26 9.97 7.66
CA PHE A 23 2.43 8.88 6.70
C PHE A 23 3.90 8.67 6.30
N ALA A 24 4.73 9.73 6.30
CA ALA A 24 6.15 9.61 5.97
C ALA A 24 6.96 8.83 7.03
N LYS A 25 6.40 8.64 8.22
CA LYS A 25 6.98 7.84 9.32
C LYS A 25 6.29 6.51 9.54
N ALA A 26 5.28 6.17 8.73
CA ALA A 26 4.60 4.90 8.82
C ALA A 26 5.58 3.75 8.58
N THR A 27 5.47 2.70 9.39
CA THR A 27 6.23 1.47 9.21
C THR A 27 5.82 0.76 7.92
N ILE A 28 6.71 -0.07 7.39
CA ILE A 28 6.41 -0.87 6.20
C ILE A 28 5.15 -1.74 6.35
N ARG A 29 4.86 -2.21 7.56
CA ARG A 29 3.66 -3.02 7.85
C ARG A 29 2.38 -2.19 7.75
N GLU A 30 2.43 -0.96 8.26
CA GLU A 30 1.33 -0.01 8.17
C GLU A 30 1.07 0.40 6.71
N VAL A 31 2.12 0.78 5.97
CA VAL A 31 2.00 1.14 4.55
C VAL A 31 1.39 0.00 3.75
N LYS A 32 1.85 -1.24 3.97
CA LYS A 32 1.28 -2.43 3.33
C LYS A 32 -0.20 -2.64 3.68
N ALA A 33 -0.58 -2.43 4.93
CA ALA A 33 -1.95 -2.60 5.39
C ALA A 33 -2.90 -1.53 4.82
N ILE A 34 -2.46 -0.28 4.75
CA ILE A 34 -3.20 0.83 4.11
C ILE A 34 -3.39 0.54 2.62
N ALA A 35 -2.33 0.14 1.91
CA ALA A 35 -2.41 -0.18 0.49
C ALA A 35 -3.38 -1.34 0.24
N ALA A 36 -3.34 -2.39 1.06
CA ALA A 36 -4.28 -3.51 0.96
C ALA A 36 -5.74 -3.11 1.23
N ASN A 37 -5.99 -2.25 2.23
CA ASN A 37 -7.34 -1.77 2.54
C ASN A 37 -7.87 -0.85 1.42
N ALA A 38 -7.05 0.10 0.95
CA ALA A 38 -7.39 0.98 -0.16
C ALA A 38 -7.66 0.21 -1.47
N GLU A 39 -6.87 -0.82 -1.78
CA GLU A 39 -7.05 -1.71 -2.94
C GLU A 39 -8.39 -2.47 -2.84
N ALA A 40 -8.70 -3.02 -1.67
CA ALA A 40 -9.97 -3.73 -1.43
C ALA A 40 -11.20 -2.81 -1.52
N ALA A 41 -11.11 -1.59 -0.98
CA ALA A 41 -12.21 -0.64 -0.98
C ALA A 41 -12.43 0.06 -2.33
N SER A 42 -11.35 0.32 -3.08
CA SER A 42 -11.42 0.98 -4.39
C SER A 42 -11.63 0.00 -5.56
N GLY A 43 -11.25 -1.27 -5.40
CA GLY A 43 -11.17 -2.24 -6.49
C GLY A 43 -10.04 -1.96 -7.48
N VAL A 44 -9.14 -1.02 -7.17
CA VAL A 44 -8.01 -0.64 -8.03
C VAL A 44 -6.74 -1.29 -7.48
N GLU A 45 -6.10 -2.13 -8.29
CA GLU A 45 -4.84 -2.79 -7.95
C GLU A 45 -3.67 -1.78 -7.84
N PHE A 46 -2.89 -1.88 -6.78
CA PHE A 46 -1.69 -1.07 -6.59
C PHE A 46 -0.46 -1.76 -7.19
N ILE A 47 0.43 -0.96 -7.77
CA ILE A 47 1.80 -1.40 -8.06
C ILE A 47 2.60 -1.39 -6.75
N LYS A 48 2.85 -2.57 -6.19
CA LYS A 48 3.57 -2.78 -4.94
C LYS A 48 5.08 -2.78 -5.18
N MET A 49 5.76 -1.74 -4.71
CA MET A 49 7.22 -1.55 -4.84
C MET A 49 7.93 -1.50 -3.48
N GLU A 50 7.17 -1.66 -2.40
CA GLU A 50 7.62 -1.48 -1.02
C GLU A 50 8.41 -2.68 -0.48
N MET A 51 8.19 -3.86 -1.05
CA MET A 51 8.79 -5.11 -0.57
C MET A 51 10.05 -5.47 -1.36
N GLY A 52 11.21 -5.45 -0.71
CA GLY A 52 12.49 -5.93 -1.26
C GLY A 52 12.64 -7.45 -1.23
N VAL A 53 11.62 -8.20 -1.67
CA VAL A 53 11.65 -9.67 -1.69
C VAL A 53 12.17 -10.19 -3.05
N PRO A 54 12.96 -11.27 -3.09
CA PRO A 54 13.36 -11.89 -4.35
C PRO A 54 12.12 -12.35 -5.13
N GLY A 55 11.91 -11.78 -6.33
CA GLY A 55 10.81 -12.17 -7.22
C GLY A 55 11.13 -13.38 -8.11
N LEU A 56 12.36 -13.88 -8.05
CA LEU A 56 12.81 -15.04 -8.81
C LEU A 56 12.96 -16.25 -7.88
N PRO A 57 12.67 -17.47 -8.37
CA PRO A 57 12.91 -18.68 -7.59
C PRO A 57 14.39 -18.81 -7.22
N PRO A 58 14.71 -19.47 -6.09
CA PRO A 58 16.09 -19.76 -5.74
C PRO A 58 16.74 -20.60 -6.83
N GLN A 59 18.03 -20.42 -7.02
CA GLN A 59 18.79 -21.24 -7.96
C GLN A 59 18.85 -22.68 -7.42
N PRO A 60 18.64 -23.71 -8.28
CA PRO A 60 18.75 -25.10 -7.84
C PRO A 60 20.13 -25.35 -7.23
N SER A 61 20.18 -26.00 -6.06
CA SER A 61 21.43 -26.52 -5.51
C SER A 61 21.95 -27.63 -6.43
N ALA A 62 23.16 -27.45 -6.97
CA ALA A 62 23.85 -28.41 -7.84
C ALA A 62 24.13 -29.74 -7.15
#